data_AF-A0A1X7V779-F1
#
_entry.id   AF-A0A1X7V779-F1
#
_cell.length_a   1.000
_cell.length_b   1.000
_cell.length_c   1.000
_cell.angle_alpha   90.00
_cell.angle_beta   90.00
_cell.angle_gamma   90.00
#
_symmetry.space_group_name_H-M   'P 1'
#
loop_
_entity.id
_entity.type
_entity.pdbx_description
1 polymer ?
#
loop_
_entity_poly.entity_id
_entity_poly.type
_entity_poly.pdbx_seq_one_letter_code
_entity_poly.pdbx_strand_id
1 'polypeptide(L)'
;MNDVRNMDTGSHLTLQEKKSMLNKDKKRIFDHKKAHLLKQIEYKKKSKQEKEQSECVKPLHMFISGVGGTGKCFLIEAIEALVISYWSTLTKLTCAVAALTELAAYNMGDVTAHRRFQLPIEHKGQCTSYGSLPKTSHKVMKAELQGLKMVIIDEVSMVSSLNLTYIHMRMNDLIESYE
;
A
#
# COMPACT_ATOMS: atom_id res chain seq x y z
N MET A 1 25.02 17.92 20.75
CA MET A 1 24.52 16.72 21.47
C MET A 1 24.15 15.72 20.39
N ASN A 2 24.84 14.58 20.38
CA ASN A 2 25.12 13.80 19.17
C ASN A 2 23.87 13.23 18.47
N ASP A 3 23.84 13.44 17.15
CA ASP A 3 23.05 12.71 16.15
C ASP A 3 23.32 11.21 16.29
N VAL A 4 22.37 10.46 16.86
CA VAL A 4 22.27 9.02 16.66
C VAL A 4 21.47 8.81 15.39
N ARG A 5 22.13 9.00 14.25
CA ARG A 5 21.58 8.63 12.94
C ARG A 5 21.50 7.12 12.86
N ASN A 6 20.27 6.63 12.72
CA ASN A 6 19.86 5.45 11.97
C ASN A 6 20.83 4.26 12.02
N MET A 7 20.54 3.32 12.93
CA MET A 7 20.81 1.92 12.63
C MET A 7 19.79 1.45 11.58
N ASP A 8 20.04 1.83 10.32
CA ASP A 8 19.34 1.28 9.18
C ASP A 8 19.91 -0.13 8.92
N THR A 9 19.19 -1.14 9.39
CA THR A 9 19.45 -2.56 9.13
C THR A 9 18.55 -3.09 8.01
N GLY A 10 18.03 -2.20 7.15
CA GLY A 10 17.39 -2.58 5.90
C GLY A 10 18.41 -3.19 4.95
N SER A 11 18.26 -4.48 4.64
CA SER A 11 19.15 -5.15 3.68
C SER A 11 19.23 -4.36 2.36
N HIS A 12 20.43 -3.92 1.99
CA HIS A 12 20.74 -3.14 0.78
C HIS A 12 20.63 -4.00 -0.50
N LEU A 13 19.57 -4.82 -0.59
CA LEU A 13 19.32 -5.72 -1.69
C LEU A 13 18.56 -4.99 -2.80
N THR A 14 19.11 -5.07 -4.00
CA THR A 14 18.46 -4.64 -5.24
C THR A 14 17.20 -5.45 -5.51
N LEU A 15 16.30 -4.92 -6.35
CA LEU A 15 15.11 -5.65 -6.78
C LEU A 15 15.43 -7.00 -7.43
N GLN A 16 16.55 -7.09 -8.16
CA GLN A 16 16.98 -8.34 -8.80
C GLN A 16 17.42 -9.37 -7.76
N GLU A 17 18.20 -8.96 -6.75
CA GLU A 17 18.60 -9.83 -5.65
C GLU A 17 17.38 -10.30 -4.86
N LYS A 18 16.48 -9.39 -4.48
CA LYS A 18 15.21 -9.72 -3.81
C LYS A 18 14.42 -10.76 -4.61
N LYS A 19 14.30 -10.57 -5.93
CA LYS A 19 13.60 -11.51 -6.82
C LYS A 19 14.28 -12.89 -6.86
N SER A 20 15.60 -12.93 -6.89
CA SER A 20 16.37 -14.19 -6.96
C SER A 20 16.21 -15.04 -5.69
N MET A 21 16.00 -14.39 -4.54
CA MET A 21 15.83 -15.03 -3.24
C MET A 21 14.38 -15.49 -2.96
N LEU A 22 13.42 -15.22 -3.86
CA LEU A 22 12.05 -15.70 -3.70
C LEU A 22 11.94 -17.19 -4.04
N ASN A 23 11.32 -17.96 -3.13
CA ASN A 23 10.88 -19.32 -3.44
C ASN A 23 9.79 -19.33 -4.53
N LYS A 24 9.48 -20.52 -5.05
CA LYS A 24 8.54 -20.70 -6.18
C LYS A 24 7.18 -20.04 -5.95
N ASP A 25 6.60 -20.18 -4.76
CA ASP A 25 5.27 -19.65 -4.45
C ASP A 25 5.26 -18.13 -4.32
N LYS A 26 6.23 -17.56 -3.61
CA LYS A 26 6.40 -16.10 -3.51
C LYS A 26 6.68 -15.48 -4.86
N LYS A 27 7.50 -16.14 -5.68
CA LYS A 27 7.81 -15.70 -7.05
C LYS A 27 6.56 -15.70 -7.93
N ARG A 28 5.67 -16.70 -7.80
CA ARG A 28 4.37 -16.71 -8.50
C ARG A 28 3.52 -15.48 -8.14
N ILE A 29 3.43 -15.14 -6.85
CA ILE A 29 2.70 -13.95 -6.39
C ILE A 29 3.34 -12.68 -6.93
N PHE A 30 4.67 -12.57 -6.83
CA PHE A 30 5.44 -11.43 -7.31
C PHE A 30 5.27 -11.21 -8.82
N ASP A 31 5.41 -12.27 -9.63
CA ASP A 31 5.30 -12.19 -11.09
C ASP A 31 3.85 -11.86 -11.51
N HIS A 32 2.84 -12.37 -10.80
CA HIS A 32 1.44 -11.98 -11.03
C HIS A 32 1.21 -10.48 -10.75
N LYS A 33 1.74 -9.96 -9.63
CA LYS A 33 1.69 -8.52 -9.32
C LYS A 33 2.40 -7.69 -10.39
N LYS A 34 3.59 -8.13 -10.83
CA LYS A 34 4.37 -7.49 -11.88
C LYS A 34 3.59 -7.39 -13.19
N ALA A 35 2.99 -8.49 -13.64
CA ALA A 35 2.20 -8.52 -14.87
C ALA A 35 1.02 -7.54 -14.80
N HIS A 36 0.31 -7.50 -13.67
CA HIS A 36 -0.79 -6.56 -13.47
C HIS A 36 -0.32 -5.10 -13.50
N LEU A 37 0.81 -4.80 -12.84
CA LEU A 37 1.38 -3.46 -12.81
C LEU A 37 1.78 -2.96 -14.21
N LEU A 38 2.41 -3.83 -15.00
CA LEU A 38 2.76 -3.53 -16.39
C LEU A 38 1.52 -3.23 -17.23
N LYS A 39 0.46 -4.04 -17.09
CA LYS A 39 -0.83 -3.81 -17.76
C LYS A 39 -1.42 -2.44 -17.42
N GLN A 40 -1.35 -2.03 -16.14
CA GLN A 40 -1.81 -0.70 -15.72
C GLN A 40 -0.97 0.43 -16.33
N ILE A 41 0.36 0.29 -16.37
CA ILE A 41 1.26 1.29 -16.96
C ILE A 41 0.96 1.46 -18.44
N GLU A 42 0.85 0.34 -19.17
CA GLU A 42 0.53 0.33 -20.59
C GLU A 42 -0.82 1.00 -20.86
N TYR A 43 -1.87 0.63 -20.10
CA TYR A 43 -3.18 1.26 -20.20
C TYR A 43 -3.13 2.77 -19.94
N LYS A 44 -2.34 3.26 -18.97
CA LYS A 44 -2.23 4.70 -18.72
C LYS A 44 -1.55 5.45 -19.87
N LYS A 45 -0.57 4.83 -20.54
CA LYS A 45 0.15 5.40 -21.69
C LYS A 45 -0.71 5.52 -22.95
N LYS A 46 -1.78 4.73 -23.07
CA LYS A 46 -2.71 4.79 -24.20
C LYS A 46 -3.34 6.17 -24.37
N SER A 47 -3.57 6.55 -25.62
CA SER A 47 -4.32 7.76 -25.98
C SER A 47 -5.78 7.67 -25.52
N LYS A 48 -6.51 8.81 -25.50
CA LYS A 48 -7.94 8.80 -25.13
C LYS A 48 -8.77 7.86 -26.04
N GLN A 49 -8.52 7.92 -27.36
CA GLN A 49 -9.21 7.10 -28.35
C GLN A 49 -8.90 5.60 -28.20
N GLU A 50 -7.67 5.24 -27.85
CA GLU A 50 -7.28 3.84 -27.58
C GLU A 50 -7.90 3.30 -26.29
N LYS A 51 -8.14 4.16 -25.28
CA LYS A 51 -8.78 3.76 -24.01
C LYS A 51 -10.26 3.44 -24.21
N GLU A 52 -10.97 4.17 -25.05
CA GLU A 52 -12.38 3.90 -25.37
C GLU A 52 -12.59 2.54 -26.04
N GLN A 53 -11.60 2.07 -26.81
CA GLN A 53 -11.62 0.76 -27.46
C GLN A 53 -10.98 -0.37 -26.63
N SER A 54 -10.42 -0.05 -25.47
CA SER A 54 -9.73 -1.01 -24.61
C SER A 54 -10.53 -1.28 -23.35
N GLU A 55 -10.48 -2.51 -22.86
CA GLU A 55 -11.04 -2.82 -21.54
C GLU A 55 -10.23 -2.11 -20.44
N CYS A 56 -10.93 -1.38 -19.55
CA CYS A 56 -10.33 -0.71 -18.41
C CYS A 56 -9.65 -1.72 -17.48
N VAL A 57 -8.44 -1.40 -17.02
CA VAL A 57 -7.71 -2.25 -16.07
C VAL A 57 -8.28 -2.05 -14.66
N LYS A 58 -9.07 -3.01 -14.20
CA LYS A 58 -9.64 -3.00 -12.84
C LYS A 58 -8.54 -2.98 -11.77
N PRO A 59 -8.76 -2.29 -10.63
CA PRO A 59 -7.87 -2.37 -9.47
C PRO A 59 -7.64 -3.82 -9.00
N LEU A 60 -6.41 -4.13 -8.59
CA LEU A 60 -6.07 -5.47 -8.11
C LEU A 60 -6.30 -5.60 -6.61
N HIS A 61 -7.34 -6.33 -6.23
CA HIS A 61 -7.53 -6.81 -4.86
C HIS A 61 -6.98 -8.23 -4.73
N MET A 62 -6.04 -8.43 -3.82
CA MET A 62 -5.45 -9.75 -3.57
C MET A 62 -5.26 -9.99 -2.08
N PHE A 63 -5.66 -11.17 -1.64
CA PHE A 63 -5.39 -11.68 -0.30
C PHE A 63 -4.24 -12.69 -0.35
N ILE A 64 -3.25 -12.53 0.53
CA ILE A 64 -2.10 -13.43 0.64
C ILE A 64 -2.05 -13.95 2.07
N SER A 65 -2.27 -15.26 2.23
CA SER A 65 -2.13 -15.95 3.51
C SER A 65 -0.84 -16.77 3.56
N GLY A 66 -0.47 -17.18 4.77
CA GLY A 66 0.71 -17.99 5.05
C GLY A 66 0.94 -18.08 6.55
N VAL A 67 1.57 -19.15 7.02
CA VAL A 67 1.91 -19.30 8.43
C VAL A 67 3.04 -18.36 8.84
N GLY A 68 3.18 -18.08 10.13
CA GLY A 68 4.29 -17.29 10.67
C GLY A 68 5.65 -17.87 10.24
N GLY A 69 6.64 -17.01 10.02
CA GLY A 69 7.98 -17.43 9.59
C GLY A 69 8.11 -17.81 8.11
N THR A 70 7.04 -17.73 7.30
CA THR A 70 7.12 -17.99 5.85
C THR A 70 7.82 -16.89 5.06
N GLY A 71 8.23 -15.79 5.70
CA GLY A 71 8.92 -14.66 5.06
C GLY A 71 7.99 -13.84 4.16
N LYS A 72 6.79 -13.49 4.67
CA LYS A 72 5.86 -12.56 4.03
C LYS A 72 6.42 -11.14 3.99
N CYS A 73 7.09 -10.69 5.06
CA CYS A 73 7.73 -9.37 5.11
C CYS A 73 8.71 -9.19 3.94
N PHE A 74 9.56 -10.18 3.68
CA PHE A 74 10.47 -10.15 2.54
C PHE A 74 9.74 -10.08 1.18
N LEU A 75 8.58 -10.74 1.05
CA LEU A 75 7.75 -10.62 -0.16
C LEU A 75 7.14 -9.20 -0.28
N ILE A 76 6.72 -8.60 0.83
CA ILE A 76 6.19 -7.22 0.87
C ILE A 76 7.29 -6.24 0.45
N GLU A 77 8.49 -6.35 1.01
CA GLU A 77 9.65 -5.53 0.62
C GLU A 77 10.02 -5.67 -0.87
N ALA A 78 9.93 -6.89 -1.41
CA ALA A 78 10.18 -7.13 -2.83
C ALA A 78 9.11 -6.46 -3.71
N ILE A 79 7.83 -6.57 -3.32
CA ILE A 79 6.71 -5.93 -4.03
C ILE A 79 6.82 -4.40 -3.96
N GLU A 80 7.18 -3.85 -2.81
CA GLU A 80 7.39 -2.41 -2.65
C GLU A 80 8.51 -1.92 -3.58
N ALA A 81 9.67 -2.59 -3.56
CA ALA A 81 10.77 -2.28 -4.46
C ALA A 81 10.37 -2.39 -5.95
N LEU A 82 9.50 -3.35 -6.30
CA LEU A 82 8.93 -3.48 -7.64
C LEU A 82 8.09 -2.26 -8.02
N VAL A 83 7.15 -1.84 -7.16
CA VAL A 83 6.28 -0.68 -7.43
C VAL A 83 7.12 0.59 -7.57
N ILE A 84 8.07 0.82 -6.68
CA ILE A 84 9.00 1.95 -6.74
C ILE A 84 9.77 1.93 -8.06
N SER A 85 10.32 0.78 -8.48
CA SER A 85 11.11 0.68 -9.72
C SER A 85 10.34 1.10 -10.99
N TYR A 86 9.01 0.92 -11.00
CA TYR A 86 8.17 1.21 -12.16
C TYR A 86 7.52 2.59 -12.13
N TRP A 87 7.22 3.12 -10.94
CA TRP A 87 6.44 4.34 -10.77
C TRP A 87 7.23 5.49 -10.13
N SER A 88 8.53 5.32 -9.89
CA SER A 88 9.40 6.39 -9.39
C SER A 88 9.42 7.56 -10.37
N THR A 89 8.53 8.50 -10.10
CA THR A 89 8.50 9.89 -10.55
C THR A 89 8.43 10.73 -9.27
N LEU A 90 8.60 12.06 -9.35
CA LEU A 90 8.75 13.02 -8.23
C LEU A 90 7.68 13.00 -7.09
N THR A 91 6.76 12.03 -7.04
CA THR A 91 5.76 11.86 -5.99
C THR A 91 6.34 11.26 -4.71
N LYS A 92 5.89 11.78 -3.56
CA LYS A 92 6.39 11.42 -2.22
C LYS A 92 6.13 9.97 -1.81
N LEU A 93 5.07 9.31 -2.32
CA LEU A 93 4.66 8.00 -1.84
C LEU A 93 3.91 7.19 -2.90
N THR A 94 4.56 6.17 -3.46
CA THR A 94 4.01 5.33 -4.53
C THR A 94 3.43 4.01 -4.02
N CYS A 95 3.99 3.46 -2.95
CA CYS A 95 3.50 2.27 -2.26
C CYS A 95 3.26 2.61 -0.78
N ALA A 96 2.21 2.06 -0.20
CA ALA A 96 1.90 2.20 1.22
C ALA A 96 1.82 0.83 1.87
N VAL A 97 2.53 0.64 2.98
CA VAL A 97 2.40 -0.55 3.82
C VAL A 97 1.72 -0.13 5.11
N ALA A 98 0.60 -0.74 5.45
CA ALA A 98 -0.14 -0.42 6.65
C ALA A 98 -0.29 -1.68 7.48
N ALA A 99 -0.06 -1.58 8.79
CA ALA A 99 -0.39 -2.63 9.73
C ALA A 99 -1.28 -2.08 10.83
N LEU A 100 -2.02 -2.95 11.52
CA LEU A 100 -2.89 -2.50 12.61
C LEU A 100 -2.10 -2.13 13.87
N THR A 101 -1.10 -2.94 14.21
CA THR A 101 -0.29 -2.77 15.41
C THR A 101 0.93 -1.90 15.13
N GLU A 102 1.33 -1.12 16.13
CA GLU A 102 2.51 -0.25 16.04
C GLU A 102 3.79 -1.06 15.78
N LEU A 103 3.93 -2.23 16.41
CA LEU A 103 5.09 -3.09 16.21
C LEU A 103 5.18 -3.64 14.78
N ALA A 104 4.06 -4.06 14.18
CA ALA A 104 4.06 -4.56 12.80
C ALA A 104 4.32 -3.44 11.79
N ALA A 105 3.77 -2.25 12.03
CA ALA A 105 4.04 -1.08 11.20
C ALA A 105 5.52 -0.68 11.28
N TYR A 106 6.07 -0.66 12.49
CA TYR A 106 7.48 -0.38 12.74
C TYR A 106 8.41 -1.37 12.02
N ASN A 107 8.10 -2.68 12.08
CA ASN A 107 8.89 -3.71 11.38
C ASN A 107 8.92 -3.52 9.85
N MET A 108 7.93 -2.84 9.29
CA MET A 108 7.84 -2.52 7.86
C MET A 108 8.36 -1.12 7.52
N GLY A 109 8.81 -0.34 8.51
CA GLY A 109 9.23 1.05 8.31
C GLY A 109 8.10 2.01 7.91
N ASP A 110 6.84 1.67 8.14
CA ASP A 110 5.67 2.51 7.82
C ASP A 110 4.86 2.81 9.10
N VAL A 111 3.72 3.48 8.95
CA VAL A 111 2.82 3.86 10.04
C VAL A 111 1.61 2.94 10.12
N THR A 112 0.91 2.98 11.24
CA THR A 112 -0.30 2.17 11.42
C THR A 112 -1.41 2.58 10.45
N ALA A 113 -2.29 1.63 10.10
CA ALA A 113 -3.46 1.88 9.24
C ALA A 113 -4.34 3.02 9.79
N HIS A 114 -4.49 3.09 11.12
CA HIS A 114 -5.23 4.15 11.80
C HIS A 114 -4.63 5.53 11.52
N ARG A 115 -3.31 5.68 11.62
CA ARG A 115 -2.63 6.94 11.34
C ARG A 115 -2.68 7.27 9.85
N ARG A 116 -2.42 6.28 8.99
CA ARG A 116 -2.36 6.43 7.53
C ARG A 116 -3.67 6.89 6.90
N PHE A 117 -4.78 6.27 7.32
CA PHE A 117 -6.11 6.51 6.73
C PHE A 117 -7.00 7.36 7.63
N GLN A 118 -6.44 7.92 8.70
CA GLN A 118 -7.16 8.71 9.70
C GLN A 118 -8.45 7.99 10.13
N LEU A 119 -8.30 6.70 10.46
CA LEU A 119 -9.42 5.88 10.90
C LEU A 119 -9.88 6.36 12.28
N PRO A 120 -11.20 6.36 12.52
CA PRO A 120 -11.71 6.73 13.83
C PRO A 120 -11.23 5.72 14.88
N ILE A 121 -10.85 6.22 16.05
CA ILE A 121 -10.50 5.38 17.20
C ILE A 121 -11.78 5.17 18.00
N GLU A 122 -12.11 3.91 18.27
CA GLU A 122 -13.20 3.58 19.18
C GLU A 122 -12.76 3.90 20.61
N HIS A 123 -13.51 4.79 21.28
CA HIS A 123 -13.37 5.03 22.70
C HIS A 123 -14.49 4.28 23.44
N LYS A 124 -14.15 3.61 24.55
CA LYS A 124 -14.99 2.73 25.38
C LYS A 124 -16.51 2.94 25.18
N GLY A 125 -17.13 2.06 24.40
CA GLY A 125 -18.59 1.94 24.25
C GLY A 125 -19.24 2.85 23.19
N GLN A 126 -18.48 3.70 22.51
CA GLN A 126 -18.99 4.56 21.44
C GLN A 126 -18.41 4.11 20.09
N CYS A 127 -19.24 3.43 19.30
CA CYS A 127 -18.91 3.11 17.92
C CYS A 127 -19.02 4.42 17.13
N THR A 128 -17.88 5.02 16.81
CA THR A 128 -17.82 6.20 15.95
C THR A 128 -18.14 5.73 14.53
N SER A 129 -19.37 6.02 14.08
CA SER A 129 -19.79 5.83 12.69
C SER A 129 -18.82 6.56 11.76
N TYR A 130 -18.60 6.05 10.54
CA TYR A 130 -17.76 6.70 9.54
C TYR A 130 -18.08 8.20 9.44
N GLY A 131 -17.18 9.02 9.98
CA GLY A 131 -17.28 10.46 9.93
C GLY A 131 -16.54 10.99 8.71
N SER A 132 -17.19 11.90 7.98
CA SER A 132 -16.49 12.75 7.03
C SER A 132 -15.34 13.46 7.75
N LEU A 133 -14.12 13.41 7.19
CA LEU A 133 -12.98 14.08 7.80
C LEU A 133 -13.18 15.60 7.76
N PRO A 134 -12.69 16.33 8.77
CA PRO A 134 -12.53 17.77 8.64
C PRO A 134 -11.77 18.11 7.36
N LYS A 135 -12.18 19.19 6.68
CA LYS A 135 -11.58 19.60 5.39
C LYS A 135 -10.05 19.74 5.45
N THR A 136 -9.51 20.12 6.60
CA THR A 136 -8.07 20.24 6.85
C THR A 136 -7.38 18.88 6.85
N SER A 137 -7.89 17.92 7.63
CA SER A 137 -7.35 16.56 7.73
C SER A 137 -7.44 15.81 6.40
N HIS A 138 -8.54 16.02 5.66
CA HIS A 138 -8.71 15.48 4.31
C HIS A 138 -7.65 16.02 3.34
N LYS A 139 -7.32 17.32 3.39
CA LYS A 139 -6.26 17.92 2.57
C LYS A 139 -4.89 17.33 2.88
N VAL A 140 -4.57 17.12 4.17
CA VAL A 140 -3.30 16.50 4.59
C VAL A 140 -3.21 15.07 4.06
N MET A 141 -4.24 14.25 4.30
CA MET A 141 -4.28 12.87 3.81
C MET A 141 -4.15 12.82 2.28
N LYS A 142 -4.84 13.70 1.55
CA LYS A 142 -4.76 13.79 0.09
C LYS A 142 -3.35 14.16 -0.38
N ALA A 143 -2.68 15.09 0.30
CA ALA A 143 -1.32 15.48 -0.04
C ALA A 143 -0.30 14.35 0.24
N GLU A 144 -0.47 13.61 1.34
CA GLU A 144 0.40 12.49 1.71
C GLU A 144 0.22 11.28 0.79
N LEU A 145 -1.02 10.98 0.40
CA LEU A 145 -1.37 9.86 -0.47
C LEU A 145 -1.38 10.25 -1.96
N GLN A 146 -0.95 11.47 -2.29
CA GLN A 146 -0.91 11.92 -3.68
C GLN A 146 0.06 11.07 -4.49
N GLY A 147 -0.47 10.42 -5.52
CA GLY A 147 0.31 9.59 -6.42
C GLY A 147 0.41 8.12 -5.99
N LEU A 148 -0.19 7.73 -4.87
CA LEU A 148 -0.25 6.36 -4.40
C LEU A 148 -0.75 5.40 -5.50
N LYS A 149 -0.06 4.26 -5.66
CA LYS A 149 -0.37 3.23 -6.65
C LYS A 149 -0.75 1.90 -6.02
N MET A 150 -0.30 1.64 -4.81
CA MET A 150 -0.53 0.37 -4.13
C MET A 150 -0.63 0.56 -2.62
N VAL A 151 -1.56 -0.16 -2.01
CA VAL A 151 -1.68 -0.31 -0.56
C VAL A 151 -1.51 -1.79 -0.22
N ILE A 152 -0.67 -2.08 0.76
CA ILE A 152 -0.45 -3.39 1.33
C ILE A 152 -0.89 -3.30 2.79
N ILE A 153 -1.77 -4.20 3.21
CA ILE A 153 -2.20 -4.29 4.60
C ILE A 153 -1.60 -5.56 5.20
N ASP A 154 -0.65 -5.41 6.10
CA ASP A 154 -0.07 -6.52 6.85
C ASP A 154 -0.88 -6.84 8.11
N GLU A 155 -0.80 -8.09 8.56
CA GLU A 155 -1.58 -8.63 9.69
C GLU A 155 -3.09 -8.35 9.58
N VAL A 156 -3.64 -8.53 8.37
CA VAL A 156 -5.06 -8.32 8.08
C VAL A 156 -6.00 -9.19 8.93
N SER A 157 -5.49 -10.27 9.52
CA SER A 157 -6.20 -11.11 10.51
C SER A 157 -6.65 -10.32 11.75
N MET A 158 -5.94 -9.25 12.10
CA MET A 158 -6.29 -8.38 13.23
C MET A 158 -7.22 -7.24 12.81
N VAL A 159 -7.37 -6.99 11.50
CA VAL A 159 -8.16 -5.87 10.97
C VAL A 159 -9.64 -6.24 10.95
N SER A 160 -10.47 -5.47 11.66
CA SER A 160 -11.91 -5.66 11.63
C SER A 160 -12.49 -5.37 10.24
N SER A 161 -13.62 -6.00 9.91
CA SER A 161 -14.37 -5.72 8.67
C SER A 161 -14.78 -4.24 8.58
N LEU A 162 -15.07 -3.61 9.72
CA LEU A 162 -15.38 -2.19 9.81
C LEU A 162 -14.18 -1.33 9.40
N ASN A 163 -12.99 -1.61 9.93
CA ASN A 163 -11.77 -0.89 9.56
C ASN A 163 -11.44 -1.06 8.09
N LEU A 164 -11.60 -2.27 7.53
CA LEU A 164 -11.38 -2.51 6.11
C LEU A 164 -12.38 -1.72 5.24
N THR A 165 -13.63 -1.61 5.68
CA THR A 165 -14.66 -0.80 5.02
C THR A 165 -14.29 0.69 5.04
N TYR A 166 -13.82 1.20 6.18
CA TYR A 166 -13.38 2.59 6.29
C TYR A 166 -12.17 2.88 5.40
N ILE A 167 -11.20 1.97 5.32
CA ILE A 167 -10.07 2.09 4.38
C ILE A 167 -10.58 2.18 2.93
N HIS A 168 -11.54 1.32 2.55
CA HIS A 168 -12.14 1.37 1.22
C HIS A 168 -12.82 2.73 0.94
N MET A 169 -13.62 3.23 1.88
CA MET A 169 -14.29 4.53 1.73
C MET A 169 -13.28 5.67 1.59
N ARG A 170 -12.21 5.68 2.40
CA ARG A 170 -11.12 6.68 2.30
C ARG A 170 -10.42 6.64 0.94
N MET A 171 -10.23 5.45 0.38
CA MET A 171 -9.64 5.30 -0.96
C MET A 171 -10.55 5.85 -2.06
N ASN A 172 -11.86 5.62 -1.96
CA ASN A 172 -12.82 6.18 -2.91
C ASN A 172 -12.87 7.70 -2.82
N ASP A 173 -12.92 8.27 -1.61
CA ASP A 173 -12.90 9.72 -1.38
C ASP A 173 -11.65 10.37 -2.02
N LEU A 174 -10.50 9.68 -1.96
CA LEU A 174 -9.28 10.14 -2.62
C LEU A 174 -9.41 10.08 -4.13
N ILE A 175 -9.88 8.96 -4.69
CA ILE A 175 -9.99 8.74 -6.14
C ILE A 175 -10.99 9.70 -6.80
N GLU A 176 -12.19 9.84 -6.24
CA GLU A 176 -13.23 10.75 -6.77
C GLU A 176 -12.78 12.21 -6.78
N SER A 177 -11.88 12.59 -5.87
CA SER A 177 -11.36 13.96 -5.80
C SER A 177 -10.28 14.30 -6.83
N TYR A 178 -9.88 13.35 -7.70
CA TYR A 178 -8.93 13.56 -8.79
C TYR A 178 -9.60 13.67 -10.17
N GLU A 179 -10.92 13.44 -10.26
CA GLU A 179 -11.75 13.77 -11.43
C GLU A 179 -12.34 15.18 -11.28
#